data_AF-A0A2H6IWG9-F1
#
_entry.id   AF-A0A2H6IWG9-F1
#
_cell.length_a   1.000
_cell.length_b   1.000
_cell.length_c   1.000
_cell.angle_alpha   90.00
_cell.angle_beta   90.00
_cell.angle_gamma   90.00
#
_symmetry.space_group_name_H-M   'P 1'
#
loop_
_entity.id
_entity.type
_entity.pdbx_description
1 polymer ?
#
loop_
_entity_poly.entity_id
_entity_poly.type
_entity_poly.pdbx_seq_one_letter_code
_entity_poly.pdbx_strand_id
1 'polypeptide(L)'
;MASEKMPAQNTAADEARSWLKNLVPYQTPNLARSIFEIVITVGLFVACWVLMWLALGVSYWISLALVLPAAGLLVRLFVIQHDCGHGAFFKNRTVNDWVGRVIGIFTLTPYDFWKRTHAIHHAGTGNLDRRGLGDIDTLTVREYEALSPGRKLLYRVYRNPVVLFAIGPAYQFFLQHRLPIGLMRRGWTPWVSTMATNVGIVVVVALGMWLAGVQEFLIIQVPVMLLATSIGVWMFYVHHQYENTYWDHEKDWSRAEAALHGSSHYDLPGVLRWISGNIGVHHVHHLSSRIPFYKLYDVLRDHPELVNVGRITLMESFRCVPLTLWDEDTRQLISFREQRLRAAA
;
A
#
# COMPACT_ATOMS: atom_id res chain seq x y z
N MET A 1 1.54 34.48 -41.09
CA MET A 1 1.29 33.14 -40.53
C MET A 1 2.05 33.05 -39.21
N ALA A 2 1.37 33.39 -38.12
CA ALA A 2 1.93 33.27 -36.79
C ALA A 2 1.88 31.79 -36.38
N SER A 3 3.04 31.25 -36.01
CA SER A 3 3.17 29.91 -35.45
C SER A 3 2.40 29.84 -34.13
N GLU A 4 1.26 29.16 -34.12
CA GLU A 4 0.61 28.70 -32.89
C GLU A 4 1.58 27.77 -32.16
N LYS A 5 2.13 28.25 -31.05
CA LYS A 5 2.80 27.40 -30.07
C LYS A 5 1.75 26.50 -29.43
N MET A 6 1.89 25.20 -29.60
CA MET A 6 1.14 24.20 -28.83
C MET A 6 1.21 24.51 -27.33
N PRO A 7 0.09 24.61 -26.60
CA PRO A 7 0.10 24.66 -25.15
C PRO A 7 0.07 23.23 -24.55
N ALA A 8 0.52 23.11 -23.30
CA ALA A 8 0.14 22.07 -22.33
C ALA A 8 0.92 20.73 -22.27
N GLN A 9 2.23 20.77 -21.97
CA GLN A 9 2.90 19.68 -21.23
C GLN A 9 3.69 20.11 -19.98
N ASN A 10 4.03 21.41 -19.82
CA ASN A 10 4.77 21.88 -18.64
C ASN A 10 3.89 22.27 -17.44
N THR A 11 2.58 22.49 -17.59
CA THR A 11 1.77 23.12 -16.53
C THR A 11 1.46 22.18 -15.36
N ALA A 12 1.04 20.94 -15.61
CA ALA A 12 0.66 19.99 -14.55
C ALA A 12 1.88 19.52 -13.74
N ALA A 13 2.99 19.21 -14.41
CA ALA A 13 4.25 18.87 -13.76
C ALA A 13 4.80 20.04 -12.92
N ASP A 14 4.71 21.29 -13.40
CA ASP A 14 5.16 22.46 -12.65
C ASP A 14 4.24 22.78 -11.48
N GLU A 15 2.93 22.61 -11.63
CA GLU A 15 1.96 22.72 -10.54
C GLU A 15 2.27 21.69 -9.44
N ALA A 16 2.45 20.42 -9.79
CA ALA A 16 2.80 19.36 -8.84
C ALA A 16 4.15 19.63 -8.15
N ARG A 17 5.15 20.17 -8.86
CA ARG A 17 6.44 20.58 -8.24
C ARG A 17 6.28 21.76 -7.30
N SER A 18 5.39 22.70 -7.60
CA SER A 18 5.14 23.88 -6.76
C SER A 18 4.64 23.49 -5.37
N TRP A 19 3.79 22.45 -5.32
CA TRP A 19 3.25 21.88 -4.09
C TRP A 19 4.32 21.37 -3.11
N LEU A 20 5.45 20.86 -3.60
CA LEU A 20 6.52 20.34 -2.74
C LEU A 20 6.99 21.36 -1.69
N LYS A 21 7.03 22.65 -2.06
CA LYS A 21 7.41 23.74 -1.13
C LYS A 21 6.32 23.99 -0.09
N ASN A 22 5.06 23.99 -0.50
CA ASN A 22 3.91 24.23 0.37
C ASN A 22 3.72 23.10 1.40
N LEU A 23 4.19 21.89 1.08
CA LEU A 23 4.07 20.71 1.93
C LEU A 23 5.16 20.58 3.01
N VAL A 24 6.26 21.33 2.93
CA VAL A 24 7.38 21.28 3.89
C VAL A 24 6.94 21.48 5.36
N PRO A 25 6.04 22.43 5.71
CA PRO A 25 5.62 22.64 7.10
C PRO A 25 4.99 21.41 7.77
N TYR A 26 4.40 20.51 6.98
CA TYR A 26 3.73 19.31 7.48
C TYR A 26 4.70 18.15 7.78
N GLN A 27 5.95 18.21 7.29
CA GLN A 27 6.92 17.13 7.40
C GLN A 27 7.55 16.95 8.79
N THR A 28 7.34 17.90 9.71
CA THR A 28 7.94 17.80 11.05
C THR A 28 7.09 16.90 11.96
N PRO A 29 7.59 15.76 12.44
CA PRO A 29 6.81 14.90 13.34
C PRO A 29 6.62 15.51 14.73
N ASN A 30 5.57 15.09 15.43
CA ASN A 30 5.31 15.45 16.81
C ASN A 30 5.54 14.21 17.68
N LEU A 31 6.55 14.26 18.56
CA LEU A 31 6.96 13.10 19.35
C LEU A 31 5.83 12.53 20.21
N ALA A 32 5.08 13.40 20.91
CA ALA A 32 3.99 12.97 21.77
C ALA A 32 2.88 12.29 20.95
N ARG A 33 2.56 12.83 19.77
CA ARG A 33 1.60 12.21 18.86
C ARG A 33 2.09 10.86 18.34
N SER A 34 3.35 10.76 17.90
CA SER A 34 3.91 9.50 17.41
C SER A 34 3.89 8.40 18.48
N ILE A 35 4.24 8.74 19.73
CA ILE A 35 4.15 7.82 20.87
C ILE A 35 2.70 7.41 21.13
N PHE A 36 1.78 8.38 21.17
CA PHE A 36 0.35 8.12 21.37
C PHE A 36 -0.19 7.14 20.33
N GLU A 37 0.15 7.34 19.04
CA GLU A 37 -0.32 6.48 17.94
C GLU A 37 0.20 5.04 18.05
N ILE A 38 1.43 4.83 18.53
CA ILE A 38 1.94 3.48 18.83
C ILE A 38 1.17 2.89 20.01
N VAL A 39 1.08 3.60 21.12
CA VAL A 39 0.48 3.10 22.37
C VAL A 39 -0.99 2.73 22.16
N ILE A 40 -1.77 3.60 21.52
CA ILE A 40 -3.19 3.34 21.27
C ILE A 40 -3.37 2.17 20.31
N THR A 41 -2.57 2.07 19.25
CA THR A 41 -2.72 1.01 18.25
C THR A 41 -2.29 -0.35 18.81
N VAL A 42 -1.12 -0.43 19.47
CA VAL A 42 -0.63 -1.66 20.11
C VAL A 42 -1.55 -2.07 21.26
N GLY A 43 -1.94 -1.12 22.11
CA GLY A 43 -2.82 -1.39 23.25
C GLY A 43 -4.18 -1.93 22.81
N LEU A 44 -4.81 -1.33 21.80
CA LEU A 44 -6.07 -1.84 21.24
C LEU A 44 -5.89 -3.19 20.53
N PHE A 45 -4.77 -3.40 19.84
CA PHE A 45 -4.50 -4.68 19.18
C PHE A 45 -4.37 -5.81 20.20
N VAL A 46 -3.56 -5.61 21.25
CA VAL A 46 -3.40 -6.58 22.35
C VAL A 46 -4.72 -6.80 23.08
N ALA A 47 -5.46 -5.74 23.39
CA ALA A 47 -6.78 -5.87 24.01
C ALA A 47 -7.75 -6.68 23.14
N CYS A 48 -7.80 -6.40 21.83
CA CYS A 48 -8.64 -7.14 20.89
C CYS A 48 -8.24 -8.61 20.82
N TRP A 49 -6.94 -8.90 20.78
CA TRP A 49 -6.40 -10.26 20.76
C TRP A 49 -6.77 -11.04 22.03
N VAL A 50 -6.60 -10.43 23.21
CA VAL A 50 -6.99 -11.04 24.50
C VAL A 50 -8.51 -11.28 24.55
N LEU A 51 -9.31 -10.33 24.07
CA LEU A 51 -10.77 -10.50 24.00
C LEU A 51 -11.16 -11.65 23.06
N MET A 52 -10.48 -11.83 21.92
CA MET A 52 -10.67 -12.98 21.04
C MET A 52 -10.36 -14.29 21.76
N TRP A 53 -9.23 -14.33 22.47
CA TRP A 53 -8.81 -15.51 23.23
C TRP A 53 -9.82 -15.89 24.33
N LEU A 54 -10.28 -14.92 25.13
CA LEU A 54 -11.34 -15.15 26.13
C LEU A 54 -12.66 -15.56 25.47
N ALA A 55 -12.99 -14.98 24.32
CA ALA A 55 -14.21 -15.30 23.59
C ALA A 55 -14.23 -16.74 23.05
N LEU A 56 -13.08 -17.39 22.80
CA LEU A 56 -13.05 -18.80 22.40
C LEU A 56 -13.68 -19.72 23.45
N GLY A 57 -13.59 -19.38 24.74
CA GLY A 57 -14.25 -20.11 25.83
C GLY A 57 -15.77 -19.92 25.89
N VAL A 58 -16.32 -18.97 25.13
CA VAL A 58 -17.76 -18.64 25.11
C VAL A 58 -18.37 -19.00 23.76
N SER A 59 -17.80 -18.49 22.66
CA SER A 59 -18.25 -18.72 21.29
C SER A 59 -17.16 -18.35 20.30
N TYR A 60 -16.80 -19.31 19.44
CA TYR A 60 -15.91 -19.06 18.31
C TYR A 60 -16.38 -17.90 17.42
N TRP A 61 -17.70 -17.72 17.23
CA TRP A 61 -18.25 -16.66 16.38
C TRP A 61 -17.98 -15.26 16.92
N ILE A 62 -17.93 -15.08 18.24
CA ILE A 62 -17.56 -13.80 18.85
C ILE A 62 -16.08 -13.50 18.57
N SER A 63 -15.21 -14.50 18.74
CA SER A 63 -13.80 -14.38 18.36
C SER A 63 -13.65 -14.06 16.87
N LEU A 64 -14.42 -14.71 16.00
CA LEU A 64 -14.38 -14.45 14.56
C LEU A 64 -14.82 -13.02 14.21
N ALA A 65 -15.85 -12.48 14.87
CA ALA A 65 -16.28 -11.10 14.65
C ALA A 65 -15.19 -10.08 15.02
N LEU A 66 -14.39 -10.37 16.06
CA LEU A 66 -13.27 -9.54 16.50
C LEU A 66 -12.04 -9.60 15.55
N VAL A 67 -12.01 -10.52 14.59
CA VAL A 67 -10.97 -10.54 13.54
C VAL A 67 -10.95 -9.22 12.76
N LEU A 68 -12.11 -8.62 12.50
CA LEU A 68 -12.22 -7.37 11.74
C LEU A 68 -11.49 -6.19 12.40
N PRO A 69 -11.78 -5.80 13.66
CA PRO A 69 -11.02 -4.74 14.33
C PRO A 69 -9.55 -5.10 14.55
N ALA A 70 -9.22 -6.37 14.86
CA ALA A 70 -7.83 -6.81 15.01
C ALA A 70 -7.03 -6.65 13.71
N ALA A 71 -7.61 -7.05 12.58
CA ALA A 71 -7.00 -6.90 11.26
C ALA A 71 -6.81 -5.43 10.89
N GLY A 72 -7.81 -4.58 11.17
CA GLY A 72 -7.68 -3.13 10.98
C GLY A 72 -6.54 -2.52 11.81
N LEU A 73 -6.42 -2.89 13.08
CA LEU A 73 -5.33 -2.41 13.93
C LEU A 73 -3.97 -2.90 13.45
N LEU A 74 -3.89 -4.10 12.88
CA LEU A 74 -2.67 -4.61 12.27
C LEU A 74 -2.30 -3.87 10.97
N VAL A 75 -3.29 -3.48 10.15
CA VAL A 75 -3.08 -2.56 9.03
C VAL A 75 -2.56 -1.22 9.52
N ARG A 76 -3.11 -0.69 10.63
CA ARG A 76 -2.63 0.56 11.23
C ARG A 76 -1.19 0.47 11.72
N LEU A 77 -0.78 -0.67 12.31
CA LEU A 77 0.61 -0.94 12.65
C LEU A 77 1.50 -0.90 11.40
N PHE A 78 1.06 -1.51 10.31
CA PHE A 78 1.78 -1.42 9.03
C PHE A 78 1.92 0.03 8.54
N VAL A 79 0.89 0.87 8.69
CA VAL A 79 0.98 2.30 8.33
C VAL A 79 2.02 3.05 9.18
N ILE A 80 2.11 2.75 10.48
CA ILE A 80 3.17 3.30 11.36
C ILE A 80 4.55 2.84 10.87
N GLN A 81 4.72 1.55 10.60
CA GLN A 81 5.95 0.99 10.03
C GLN A 81 6.32 1.66 8.70
N HIS A 82 5.32 1.92 7.87
CA HIS A 82 5.48 2.57 6.58
C HIS A 82 6.03 3.99 6.72
N ASP A 83 5.46 4.80 7.61
CA ASP A 83 5.96 6.15 7.88
C ASP A 83 7.37 6.15 8.49
N CYS A 84 7.68 5.14 9.31
CA CYS A 84 9.04 4.91 9.76
C CYS A 84 9.99 4.64 8.57
N GLY A 85 9.54 3.87 7.58
CA GLY A 85 10.25 3.63 6.32
C GLY A 85 10.65 4.91 5.59
N HIS A 86 9.78 5.93 5.62
CA HIS A 86 10.06 7.25 5.04
C HIS A 86 10.85 8.19 5.96
N GLY A 87 11.06 7.77 7.22
CA GLY A 87 11.64 8.63 8.26
C GLY A 87 10.74 9.81 8.61
N ALA A 88 9.42 9.63 8.45
CA ALA A 88 8.39 10.62 8.69
C ALA A 88 7.91 10.58 10.15
N PHE A 89 7.85 9.40 10.76
CA PHE A 89 7.15 9.20 12.03
C PHE A 89 7.88 9.77 13.25
N PHE A 90 9.21 9.72 13.28
CA PHE A 90 10.05 10.36 14.30
C PHE A 90 11.11 11.27 13.68
N LYS A 91 11.59 12.26 14.44
CA LYS A 91 12.71 13.13 14.00
C LYS A 91 14.01 12.34 13.85
N ASN A 92 14.24 11.33 14.71
CA ASN A 92 15.43 10.50 14.68
C ASN A 92 15.21 9.29 13.76
N ARG A 93 16.03 9.17 12.71
CA ARG A 93 15.97 8.08 11.73
C ARG A 93 16.25 6.70 12.34
N THR A 94 17.18 6.60 13.29
CA THR A 94 17.48 5.34 13.96
C THR A 94 16.29 4.83 14.76
N VAL A 95 15.53 5.73 15.40
CA VAL A 95 14.30 5.37 16.11
C VAL A 95 13.24 4.85 15.14
N ASN A 96 13.03 5.54 14.01
CA ASN A 96 12.14 5.05 12.95
C ASN A 96 12.55 3.64 12.50
N ASP A 97 13.83 3.43 12.22
CA ASP A 97 14.31 2.16 11.70
C ASP A 97 14.14 1.01 12.70
N TRP A 98 14.34 1.24 14.00
CA TRP A 98 14.08 0.21 15.01
C TRP A 98 12.60 -0.06 15.23
N VAL A 99 11.77 0.98 15.33
CA VAL A 99 10.31 0.83 15.46
C VAL A 99 9.75 0.08 14.27
N GLY A 100 10.16 0.44 13.05
CA GLY A 100 9.75 -0.23 11.83
C GLY A 100 10.18 -1.70 11.77
N ARG A 101 11.41 -2.04 12.21
CA ARG A 101 11.86 -3.44 12.29
C ARG A 101 11.06 -4.28 13.28
N VAL A 102 10.75 -3.72 14.45
CA VAL A 102 9.94 -4.41 15.47
C VAL A 102 8.52 -4.64 14.96
N ILE A 103 7.87 -3.62 14.41
CA ILE A 103 6.52 -3.76 13.84
C ILE A 103 6.54 -4.75 12.65
N GLY A 104 7.62 -4.74 11.85
CA GLY A 104 7.84 -5.67 10.74
C GLY A 104 7.75 -7.15 11.11
N ILE A 105 8.06 -7.50 12.36
CA ILE A 105 7.88 -8.86 12.88
C ILE A 105 6.38 -9.20 12.95
N PHE A 106 5.58 -8.32 13.54
CA PHE A 106 4.14 -8.54 13.72
C PHE A 106 3.35 -8.45 12.41
N THR A 107 3.81 -7.65 11.46
CA THR A 107 3.17 -7.49 10.14
C THR A 107 3.68 -8.49 9.09
N LEU A 108 4.55 -9.42 9.48
CA LEU A 108 5.26 -10.34 8.57
C LEU A 108 5.98 -9.62 7.42
N THR A 109 6.51 -8.42 7.65
CA THR A 109 7.15 -7.59 6.64
C THR A 109 8.61 -7.33 6.99
N PRO A 110 9.60 -7.82 6.21
CA PRO A 110 11.01 -7.55 6.47
C PRO A 110 11.33 -6.08 6.18
N TYR A 111 11.49 -5.28 7.24
CA TYR A 111 11.45 -3.82 7.16
C TYR A 111 12.45 -3.18 6.20
N ASP A 112 13.76 -3.47 6.28
CA ASP A 112 14.74 -2.81 5.41
C ASP A 112 14.64 -3.28 3.95
N PHE A 113 14.29 -4.56 3.73
CA PHE A 113 13.95 -5.07 2.40
C PHE A 113 12.75 -4.31 1.83
N TRP A 114 11.65 -4.26 2.58
CA TRP A 114 10.41 -3.60 2.18
C TRP A 114 10.61 -2.11 1.96
N LYS A 115 11.32 -1.43 2.87
CA LYS A 115 11.67 0.01 2.77
C LYS A 115 12.39 0.30 1.45
N ARG A 116 13.31 -0.57 1.03
CA ARG A 116 14.04 -0.41 -0.23
C ARG A 116 13.14 -0.63 -1.45
N THR A 117 12.33 -1.69 -1.47
CA THR A 117 11.41 -1.93 -2.59
C THR A 117 10.34 -0.85 -2.67
N HIS A 118 9.87 -0.35 -1.54
CA HIS A 118 8.89 0.71 -1.45
C HIS A 118 9.47 2.07 -1.90
N ALA A 119 10.74 2.36 -1.60
CA ALA A 119 11.43 3.53 -2.15
C ALA A 119 11.60 3.46 -3.67
N ILE A 120 11.81 2.25 -4.23
CA ILE A 120 11.84 2.03 -5.69
C ILE A 120 10.45 2.33 -6.29
N HIS A 121 9.39 1.81 -5.67
CA HIS A 121 8.00 2.11 -6.06
C HIS A 121 7.72 3.63 -6.08
N HIS A 122 8.03 4.37 -5.00
CA HIS A 122 7.88 5.83 -4.97
C HIS A 122 8.74 6.59 -6.00
N ALA A 123 9.81 5.97 -6.50
CA ALA A 123 10.69 6.56 -7.51
C ALA A 123 10.28 6.20 -8.95
N GLY A 124 9.42 5.20 -9.14
CA GLY A 124 9.04 4.68 -10.46
C GLY A 124 7.54 4.55 -10.70
N THR A 125 6.68 4.91 -9.74
CA THR A 125 5.22 4.87 -9.90
C THR A 125 4.76 5.63 -11.16
N GLY A 126 3.83 5.04 -11.90
CA GLY A 126 3.33 5.60 -13.16
C GLY A 126 4.36 5.64 -14.31
N ASN A 127 5.54 5.02 -14.18
CA ASN A 127 6.51 4.94 -15.26
C ASN A 127 6.49 3.54 -15.88
N LEU A 128 6.06 3.45 -17.14
CA LEU A 128 5.90 2.19 -17.87
C LEU A 128 7.22 1.41 -18.04
N ASP A 129 8.36 2.10 -18.03
CA ASP A 129 9.68 1.51 -18.27
C ASP A 129 10.37 1.05 -16.96
N ARG A 130 9.80 1.40 -15.79
CA ARG A 130 10.37 1.08 -14.47
C ARG A 130 9.47 0.20 -13.59
N ARG A 131 8.37 -0.33 -14.13
CA ARG A 131 7.41 -1.20 -13.44
C ARG A 131 8.08 -2.45 -12.84
N GLY A 132 7.48 -2.96 -11.76
CA GLY A 132 7.59 -4.37 -11.37
C GLY A 132 7.99 -4.62 -9.92
N LEU A 133 9.06 -3.98 -9.43
CA LEU A 133 9.48 -4.16 -8.03
C LEU A 133 8.64 -3.28 -7.10
N GLY A 134 7.66 -3.91 -6.43
CA GLY A 134 6.78 -3.24 -5.48
C GLY A 134 5.49 -2.70 -6.10
N ASP A 135 5.14 -3.13 -7.31
CA ASP A 135 3.90 -2.78 -8.01
C ASP A 135 3.03 -4.01 -8.24
N ILE A 136 1.75 -3.77 -8.54
CA ILE A 136 0.85 -4.78 -9.10
C ILE A 136 1.07 -4.82 -10.61
N ASP A 137 1.37 -6.01 -11.13
CA ASP A 137 1.68 -6.17 -12.54
C ASP A 137 0.46 -5.79 -13.41
N THR A 138 0.67 -4.79 -14.26
CA THR A 138 -0.38 -4.20 -15.09
C THR A 138 0.19 -3.99 -16.48
N LEU A 139 -0.29 -4.81 -17.40
CA LEU A 139 0.15 -4.78 -18.78
C LEU A 139 -0.57 -3.68 -19.52
N THR A 140 0.10 -3.14 -20.54
CA THR A 140 -0.59 -2.35 -21.53
C THR A 140 -1.43 -3.22 -22.47
N VAL A 141 -2.35 -2.61 -23.23
CA VAL A 141 -3.15 -3.34 -24.22
C VAL A 141 -2.24 -3.99 -25.26
N ARG A 142 -1.25 -3.25 -25.77
CA ARG A 142 -0.29 -3.77 -26.77
C ARG A 142 0.56 -4.91 -26.21
N GLU A 143 1.03 -4.79 -24.96
CA GLU A 143 1.75 -5.85 -24.26
C GLU A 143 0.91 -7.11 -24.11
N TYR A 144 -0.34 -6.95 -23.65
CA TYR A 144 -1.27 -8.07 -23.50
C TYR A 144 -1.57 -8.74 -24.84
N GLU A 145 -1.77 -7.98 -25.91
CA GLU A 145 -2.05 -8.51 -27.24
C GLU A 145 -0.89 -9.31 -27.84
N ALA A 146 0.35 -8.88 -27.57
CA ALA A 146 1.57 -9.58 -27.97
C ALA A 146 1.80 -10.91 -27.22
N LEU A 147 1.08 -11.17 -26.12
CA LEU A 147 1.19 -12.44 -25.40
C LEU A 147 0.58 -13.63 -26.15
N SER A 148 1.19 -14.80 -25.98
CA SER A 148 0.58 -16.07 -26.40
C SER A 148 -0.72 -16.36 -25.63
N PRO A 149 -1.64 -17.18 -26.16
CA PRO A 149 -2.92 -17.48 -25.50
C PRO A 149 -2.78 -18.00 -24.06
N GLY A 150 -1.79 -18.85 -23.80
CA GLY A 150 -1.51 -19.35 -22.45
C GLY A 150 -1.02 -18.27 -21.48
N ARG A 151 -0.21 -17.32 -21.95
CA ARG A 151 0.24 -16.17 -21.14
C ARG A 151 -0.89 -15.18 -20.88
N LYS A 152 -1.79 -14.96 -21.86
CA LYS A 152 -3.04 -14.20 -21.66
C LYS A 152 -3.91 -14.84 -20.58
N LEU A 153 -4.07 -16.17 -20.61
CA LEU A 153 -4.81 -16.89 -19.57
C LEU A 153 -4.16 -16.72 -18.18
N LEU A 154 -2.84 -16.91 -18.08
CA LEU A 154 -2.11 -16.73 -16.82
C LEU A 154 -2.28 -15.31 -16.26
N TYR A 155 -2.21 -14.29 -17.12
CA TYR A 155 -2.43 -12.91 -16.72
C TYR A 155 -3.85 -12.67 -16.20
N ARG A 156 -4.87 -13.27 -16.84
CA ARG A 156 -6.27 -13.19 -16.37
C ARG A 156 -6.49 -13.91 -15.04
N VAL A 157 -5.80 -15.03 -14.82
CA VAL A 157 -5.81 -15.71 -13.51
C VAL A 157 -5.16 -14.83 -12.46
N TYR A 158 -4.00 -14.24 -12.76
CA TYR A 158 -3.33 -13.29 -11.87
C TYR A 158 -4.24 -12.10 -11.51
N ARG A 159 -4.92 -11.50 -12.49
CA ARG A 159 -5.86 -10.38 -12.29
C ARG A 159 -7.23 -10.78 -11.72
N ASN A 160 -7.45 -12.05 -11.39
CA ASN A 160 -8.70 -12.47 -10.75
C ASN A 160 -8.78 -11.89 -9.31
N PRO A 161 -9.92 -11.32 -8.87
CA PRO A 161 -10.02 -10.72 -7.53
C PRO A 161 -9.71 -11.68 -6.38
N VAL A 162 -10.04 -12.97 -6.49
CA VAL A 162 -9.70 -13.98 -5.47
C VAL A 162 -8.19 -14.21 -5.43
N VAL A 163 -7.53 -14.17 -6.58
CA VAL A 163 -6.07 -14.28 -6.65
C VAL A 163 -5.41 -13.02 -6.10
N LEU A 164 -5.84 -11.82 -6.49
CA LEU A 164 -5.25 -10.56 -6.04
C LEU A 164 -5.48 -10.26 -4.56
N PHE A 165 -6.66 -10.59 -4.03
CA PHE A 165 -7.08 -10.13 -2.70
C PHE A 165 -7.24 -11.24 -1.66
N ALA A 166 -7.04 -12.52 -2.02
CA ALA A 166 -7.00 -13.61 -1.03
C ALA A 166 -5.71 -14.44 -1.14
N ILE A 167 -5.41 -14.99 -2.33
CA ILE A 167 -4.26 -15.89 -2.50
C ILE A 167 -2.94 -15.10 -2.52
N GLY A 168 -2.90 -13.98 -3.25
CA GLY A 168 -1.74 -13.11 -3.41
C GLY A 168 -1.22 -12.55 -2.09
N PRO A 169 -2.06 -11.95 -1.24
CA PRO A 169 -1.63 -11.46 0.07
C PRO A 169 -1.13 -12.60 0.97
N ALA A 170 -1.82 -13.74 1.00
CA ALA A 170 -1.37 -14.91 1.75
C ALA A 170 0.02 -15.37 1.28
N TYR A 171 0.21 -15.55 -0.04
CA TYR A 171 1.49 -15.90 -0.63
C TYR A 171 2.57 -14.87 -0.32
N GLN A 172 2.29 -13.59 -0.49
CA GLN A 172 3.26 -12.52 -0.34
C GLN A 172 3.79 -12.45 1.10
N PHE A 173 2.91 -12.45 2.11
CA PHE A 173 3.31 -12.23 3.50
C PHE A 173 3.79 -13.50 4.21
N PHE A 174 3.14 -14.65 3.96
CA PHE A 174 3.53 -15.91 4.58
C PHE A 174 4.71 -16.59 3.89
N LEU A 175 4.87 -16.43 2.56
CA LEU A 175 5.88 -17.17 1.79
C LEU A 175 6.93 -16.25 1.15
N GLN A 176 6.53 -15.33 0.26
CA GLN A 176 7.49 -14.56 -0.53
C GLN A 176 8.38 -13.68 0.35
N HIS A 177 7.81 -13.00 1.35
CA HIS A 177 8.53 -12.17 2.31
C HIS A 177 9.47 -12.95 3.24
N ARG A 178 9.55 -14.28 3.13
CA ARG A 178 10.56 -15.08 3.84
C ARG A 178 11.91 -15.08 3.13
N LEU A 179 11.99 -14.60 1.88
CA LEU A 179 13.21 -14.45 1.10
C LEU A 179 13.29 -13.04 0.47
N PRO A 180 14.48 -12.46 0.27
CA PRO A 180 14.61 -11.12 -0.33
C PRO A 180 14.48 -11.17 -1.87
N ILE A 181 13.38 -11.75 -2.37
CA ILE A 181 13.11 -11.93 -3.81
C ILE A 181 13.25 -10.59 -4.56
N GLY A 182 13.92 -10.60 -5.71
CA GLY A 182 14.25 -9.40 -6.49
C GLY A 182 15.47 -8.61 -6.01
N LEU A 183 15.90 -8.80 -4.75
CA LEU A 183 17.09 -8.15 -4.18
C LEU A 183 18.16 -9.14 -3.67
N MET A 184 17.97 -10.45 -3.89
CA MET A 184 18.87 -11.52 -3.42
C MET A 184 20.34 -11.33 -3.85
N ARG A 185 20.58 -10.69 -5.00
CA ARG A 185 21.92 -10.42 -5.56
C ARG A 185 22.46 -9.02 -5.22
N ARG A 186 21.76 -8.24 -4.40
CA ARG A 186 22.10 -6.83 -4.07
C ARG A 186 22.86 -6.69 -2.74
N GLY A 187 23.70 -7.68 -2.43
CA GLY A 187 24.50 -7.74 -1.19
C GLY A 187 23.81 -8.45 -0.04
N TRP A 188 24.43 -8.42 1.15
CA TRP A 188 23.99 -9.17 2.33
C TRP A 188 22.88 -8.46 3.14
N THR A 189 22.71 -7.15 2.99
CA THR A 189 21.74 -6.37 3.79
C THR A 189 20.28 -6.83 3.60
N PRO A 190 19.77 -7.10 2.38
CA PRO A 190 18.41 -7.64 2.20
C PRO A 190 18.23 -9.02 2.86
N TRP A 191 19.28 -9.85 2.85
CA TRP A 191 19.29 -11.14 3.53
C TRP A 191 19.18 -10.98 5.04
N VAL A 192 20.02 -10.13 5.65
CA VAL A 192 19.95 -9.89 7.10
C VAL A 192 18.61 -9.30 7.51
N SER A 193 18.06 -8.34 6.76
CA SER A 193 16.71 -7.82 7.01
C SER A 193 15.67 -8.94 7.02
N THR A 194 15.70 -9.83 6.03
CA THR A 194 14.68 -10.87 5.88
C THR A 194 14.84 -11.98 6.92
N MET A 195 16.07 -12.45 7.15
CA MET A 195 16.34 -13.51 8.11
C MET A 195 16.15 -13.06 9.55
N ALA A 196 16.54 -11.83 9.91
CA ALA A 196 16.27 -11.30 11.25
C ALA A 196 14.77 -11.19 11.52
N THR A 197 13.97 -10.77 10.52
CA THR A 197 12.51 -10.78 10.63
C THR A 197 11.95 -12.20 10.74
N ASN A 198 12.47 -13.18 9.98
CA ASN A 198 12.07 -14.59 10.13
C ASN A 198 12.30 -15.10 11.56
N VAL A 199 13.48 -14.84 12.14
CA VAL A 199 13.80 -15.23 13.52
C VAL A 199 12.85 -14.54 14.50
N GLY A 200 12.61 -13.23 14.35
CA GLY A 200 11.66 -12.51 15.18
C GLY A 200 10.25 -13.09 15.12
N ILE A 201 9.77 -13.47 13.93
CA ILE A 201 8.46 -14.10 13.74
C ILE A 201 8.40 -15.45 14.46
N VAL A 202 9.42 -16.29 14.29
CA VAL A 202 9.47 -17.59 14.99
C VAL A 202 9.41 -17.40 16.50
N VAL A 203 10.16 -16.44 17.04
CA VAL A 203 10.14 -16.13 18.48
C VAL A 203 8.77 -15.66 18.95
N VAL A 204 8.14 -14.70 18.25
CA VAL A 204 6.83 -14.16 18.63
C VAL A 204 5.73 -15.22 18.51
N VAL A 205 5.74 -16.02 17.43
CA VAL A 205 4.77 -17.09 17.22
C VAL A 205 4.94 -18.19 18.27
N ALA A 206 6.17 -18.64 18.52
CA ALA A 206 6.44 -19.67 19.53
C ALA A 206 6.04 -19.20 20.94
N LEU A 207 6.34 -17.94 21.29
CA LEU A 207 5.93 -17.34 22.55
C LEU A 207 4.39 -17.25 22.66
N GLY A 208 3.72 -16.80 21.60
CA GLY A 208 2.26 -16.72 21.57
C GLY A 208 1.58 -18.09 21.71
N MET A 209 2.09 -19.11 21.01
CA MET A 209 1.62 -20.49 21.13
C MET A 209 1.87 -21.07 22.52
N TRP A 210 3.02 -20.75 23.13
CA TRP A 210 3.34 -21.20 24.50
C TRP A 210 2.44 -20.55 25.55
N LEU A 211 2.11 -19.27 25.39
CA LEU A 211 1.25 -18.54 26.33
C LEU A 211 -0.24 -18.89 26.21
N ALA A 212 -0.75 -19.00 24.98
CA ALA A 212 -2.18 -19.08 24.74
C ALA A 212 -2.68 -20.49 24.37
N GLY A 213 -1.78 -21.39 24.00
CA GLY A 213 -2.08 -22.67 23.36
C GLY A 213 -1.91 -22.59 21.85
N VAL A 214 -1.44 -23.70 21.25
CA VAL A 214 -1.14 -23.77 19.81
C VAL A 214 -2.40 -23.57 18.97
N GLN A 215 -3.49 -24.22 19.34
CA GLN A 215 -4.74 -24.19 18.61
C GLN A 215 -5.38 -22.80 18.67
N GLU A 216 -5.47 -22.23 19.87
CA GLU A 216 -6.05 -20.92 20.15
C GLU A 216 -5.29 -19.82 19.41
N PHE A 217 -3.96 -19.84 19.49
CA PHE A 217 -3.11 -18.88 18.79
C PHE A 217 -3.33 -18.94 17.28
N LEU A 218 -3.36 -20.13 16.68
CA LEU A 218 -3.54 -20.27 15.23
C LEU A 218 -4.94 -19.85 14.76
N ILE A 219 -5.98 -20.24 15.48
CA ILE A 219 -7.37 -19.90 15.17
C ILE A 219 -7.62 -18.38 15.22
N ILE A 220 -6.88 -17.65 16.07
CA ILE A 220 -6.96 -16.19 16.17
C ILE A 220 -6.04 -15.52 15.16
N GLN A 221 -4.75 -15.87 15.18
CA GLN A 221 -3.72 -15.10 14.47
C GLN A 221 -3.81 -15.28 12.96
N VAL A 222 -4.08 -16.49 12.45
CA VAL A 222 -4.09 -16.75 11.00
C VAL A 222 -5.19 -15.95 10.30
N PRO A 223 -6.47 -15.98 10.75
CA PRO A 223 -7.52 -15.14 10.14
C PRO A 223 -7.23 -13.63 10.22
N VAL A 224 -6.67 -13.15 11.35
CA VAL A 224 -6.28 -11.74 11.51
C VAL A 224 -5.22 -11.34 10.49
N MET A 225 -4.17 -12.14 10.32
CA MET A 225 -3.13 -11.87 9.33
C MET A 225 -3.68 -11.92 7.90
N LEU A 226 -4.48 -12.93 7.56
CA LEU A 226 -5.06 -13.06 6.22
C LEU A 226 -5.95 -11.88 5.88
N LEU A 227 -6.82 -11.45 6.79
CA LEU A 227 -7.69 -10.30 6.55
C LEU A 227 -6.88 -8.99 6.48
N ALA A 228 -5.92 -8.78 7.40
CA ALA A 228 -5.10 -7.56 7.41
C ALA A 228 -4.26 -7.40 6.14
N THR A 229 -3.62 -8.49 5.69
CA THR A 229 -2.81 -8.48 4.46
C THR A 229 -3.68 -8.26 3.22
N SER A 230 -4.88 -8.83 3.19
CA SER A 230 -5.87 -8.59 2.13
C SER A 230 -6.31 -7.13 2.07
N ILE A 231 -6.61 -6.51 3.23
CA ILE A 231 -6.94 -5.08 3.31
C ILE A 231 -5.75 -4.21 2.87
N GLY A 232 -4.54 -4.54 3.29
CA GLY A 232 -3.33 -3.81 2.89
C GLY A 232 -3.08 -3.84 1.39
N VAL A 233 -3.21 -5.02 0.75
CA VAL A 233 -3.08 -5.15 -0.71
C VAL A 233 -4.22 -4.46 -1.44
N TRP A 234 -5.46 -4.52 -0.92
CA TRP A 234 -6.59 -3.75 -1.45
C TRP A 234 -6.31 -2.25 -1.45
N MET A 235 -5.86 -1.70 -0.32
CA MET A 235 -5.51 -0.28 -0.23
C MET A 235 -4.42 0.10 -1.23
N PHE A 236 -3.34 -0.69 -1.31
CA PHE A 236 -2.28 -0.47 -2.29
C PHE A 236 -2.81 -0.51 -3.74
N TYR A 237 -3.72 -1.44 -4.05
CA TYR A 237 -4.36 -1.53 -5.36
C TYR A 237 -5.13 -0.26 -5.69
N VAL A 238 -6.10 0.13 -4.86
CA VAL A 238 -6.99 1.28 -5.15
C VAL A 238 -6.25 2.61 -5.15
N HIS A 239 -5.10 2.66 -4.47
CA HIS A 239 -4.18 3.79 -4.49
C HIS A 239 -3.53 4.02 -5.86
N HIS A 240 -3.37 2.98 -6.67
CA HIS A 240 -2.59 3.02 -7.93
C HIS A 240 -3.33 2.47 -9.16
N GLN A 241 -4.53 1.92 -8.97
CA GLN A 241 -5.35 1.33 -10.02
C GLN A 241 -6.74 1.97 -9.97
N TYR A 242 -6.91 3.04 -10.74
CA TYR A 242 -8.17 3.76 -10.89
C TYR A 242 -8.22 4.45 -12.26
N GLU A 243 -9.44 4.82 -12.69
CA GLU A 243 -9.74 5.24 -14.06
C GLU A 243 -8.85 6.39 -14.57
N ASN A 244 -8.64 7.42 -13.74
CA ASN A 244 -7.92 8.65 -14.09
C ASN A 244 -6.47 8.66 -13.56
N THR A 245 -5.80 7.51 -13.54
CA THR A 245 -4.38 7.43 -13.15
C THR A 245 -3.45 7.96 -14.26
N TYR A 246 -2.21 8.30 -13.90
CA TYR A 246 -1.19 8.82 -14.81
C TYR A 246 -0.06 7.81 -14.99
N TRP A 247 0.06 7.25 -16.20
CA TRP A 247 1.11 6.32 -16.59
C TRP A 247 1.75 6.80 -17.90
N ASP A 248 3.09 6.82 -17.97
CA ASP A 248 3.82 7.26 -19.16
C ASP A 248 5.19 6.57 -19.30
N HIS A 249 5.78 6.68 -20.49
CA HIS A 249 7.16 6.26 -20.74
C HIS A 249 8.16 7.28 -20.19
N GLU A 250 9.38 6.84 -19.87
CA GLU A 250 10.43 7.63 -19.20
C GLU A 250 10.66 8.99 -19.85
N LYS A 251 10.55 9.07 -21.18
CA LYS A 251 10.77 10.30 -21.95
C LYS A 251 9.77 11.41 -21.59
N ASP A 252 8.51 11.04 -21.39
CA ASP A 252 7.39 11.97 -21.19
C ASP A 252 6.89 11.94 -19.72
N TRP A 253 7.47 11.08 -18.89
CA TRP A 253 7.12 10.89 -17.48
C TRP A 253 7.70 11.97 -16.57
N SER A 254 6.83 12.54 -15.72
CA SER A 254 7.22 13.42 -14.62
C SER A 254 6.90 12.80 -13.27
N ARG A 255 7.93 12.65 -12.41
CA ARG A 255 7.74 12.09 -11.05
C ARG A 255 6.72 12.87 -10.22
N ALA A 256 6.74 14.20 -10.28
CA ALA A 256 5.83 15.02 -9.47
C ALA A 256 4.38 14.88 -9.94
N GLU A 257 4.17 14.82 -11.26
CA GLU A 257 2.86 14.59 -11.85
C GLU A 257 2.35 13.18 -11.55
N ALA A 258 3.19 12.16 -11.72
CA ALA A 258 2.85 10.78 -11.38
C ALA A 258 2.55 10.59 -9.88
N ALA A 259 3.23 11.34 -9.01
CA ALA A 259 2.95 11.32 -7.59
C ALA A 259 1.56 11.89 -7.27
N LEU A 260 1.20 13.02 -7.87
CA LEU A 260 -0.06 13.73 -7.57
C LEU A 260 -1.27 13.18 -8.34
N HIS A 261 -1.09 12.79 -9.60
CA HIS A 261 -2.16 12.36 -10.51
C HIS A 261 -2.10 10.86 -10.86
N GLY A 262 -1.03 10.16 -10.48
CA GLY A 262 -0.91 8.69 -10.60
C GLY A 262 -1.25 7.93 -9.32
N SER A 263 -1.60 8.65 -8.25
CA SER A 263 -2.03 8.09 -6.97
C SER A 263 -3.37 8.68 -6.57
N SER A 264 -4.26 7.88 -5.98
CA SER A 264 -5.61 8.33 -5.61
C SER A 264 -5.68 8.97 -4.22
N HIS A 265 -6.74 9.74 -3.99
CA HIS A 265 -7.24 10.07 -2.67
C HIS A 265 -8.37 9.10 -2.30
N TYR A 266 -8.05 8.03 -1.58
CA TYR A 266 -9.02 7.08 -1.08
C TYR A 266 -9.76 7.62 0.16
N ASP A 267 -10.91 8.25 -0.09
CA ASP A 267 -11.71 8.96 0.90
C ASP A 267 -12.58 7.99 1.72
N LEU A 268 -12.02 7.57 2.86
CA LEU A 268 -12.65 6.65 3.79
C LEU A 268 -13.41 7.41 4.90
N PRO A 269 -14.59 6.93 5.32
CA PRO A 269 -15.35 7.57 6.39
C PRO A 269 -14.81 7.21 7.79
N GLY A 270 -14.87 8.19 8.71
CA GLY A 270 -14.81 8.00 10.16
C GLY A 270 -13.74 7.03 10.66
N VAL A 271 -14.17 5.88 11.17
CA VAL A 271 -13.31 4.85 11.78
C VAL A 271 -12.38 4.20 10.75
N LEU A 272 -12.81 4.02 9.50
CA LEU A 272 -11.96 3.41 8.47
C LEU A 272 -10.76 4.28 8.15
N ARG A 273 -10.96 5.61 8.10
CA ARG A 273 -9.86 6.58 7.97
C ARG A 273 -8.89 6.52 9.15
N TRP A 274 -9.41 6.35 10.36
CA TRP A 274 -8.56 6.18 11.53
C TRP A 274 -7.82 4.84 11.46
N ILE A 275 -8.45 3.73 11.10
CA ILE A 275 -7.79 2.43 10.94
C ILE A 275 -6.69 2.48 9.86
N SER A 276 -6.97 3.08 8.71
CA SER A 276 -6.01 3.25 7.62
C SER A 276 -4.95 4.32 7.91
N GLY A 277 -5.04 5.01 9.06
CA GLY A 277 -4.14 6.10 9.41
C GLY A 277 -4.06 7.18 8.36
N ASN A 278 -5.18 7.64 7.81
CA ASN A 278 -5.22 8.71 6.81
C ASN A 278 -4.38 8.49 5.53
N ILE A 279 -3.74 7.33 5.35
CA ILE A 279 -2.86 7.07 4.20
C ILE A 279 -3.62 7.05 2.88
N GLY A 280 -4.95 7.02 2.94
CA GLY A 280 -5.83 7.24 1.80
C GLY A 280 -5.60 8.58 1.10
N VAL A 281 -5.04 9.61 1.75
CA VAL A 281 -4.54 10.83 1.08
C VAL A 281 -3.22 10.53 0.36
N HIS A 282 -3.24 9.52 -0.51
CA HIS A 282 -2.05 8.83 -1.00
C HIS A 282 -1.33 9.63 -2.08
N HIS A 283 -2.03 10.46 -2.83
CA HIS A 283 -1.46 11.45 -3.75
C HIS A 283 -0.53 12.44 -3.06
N VAL A 284 -0.97 13.02 -1.93
CA VAL A 284 -0.13 13.91 -1.10
C VAL A 284 1.03 13.13 -0.50
N HIS A 285 0.78 11.91 -0.03
CA HIS A 285 1.83 11.03 0.49
C HIS A 285 2.89 10.71 -0.55
N HIS A 286 2.52 10.38 -1.79
CA HIS A 286 3.48 10.15 -2.87
C HIS A 286 4.28 11.38 -3.22
N LEU A 287 3.63 12.54 -3.21
CA LEU A 287 4.29 13.81 -3.48
C LEU A 287 5.29 14.18 -2.38
N SER A 288 4.92 13.97 -1.11
CA SER A 288 5.77 14.25 0.05
C SER A 288 5.64 13.18 1.14
N SER A 289 6.32 12.06 0.97
CA SER A 289 6.23 10.90 1.88
C SER A 289 6.83 11.12 3.27
N ARG A 290 7.47 12.28 3.49
CA ARG A 290 7.98 12.72 4.81
C ARG A 290 6.89 13.28 5.73
N ILE A 291 5.67 13.48 5.24
CA ILE A 291 4.54 13.91 6.06
C ILE A 291 4.05 12.71 6.87
N PRO A 292 4.05 12.77 8.21
CA PRO A 292 3.46 11.71 9.02
C PRO A 292 1.97 11.60 8.72
N PHE A 293 1.44 10.38 8.68
CA PHE A 293 0.08 10.06 8.29
C PHE A 293 -0.96 10.87 9.10
N TYR A 294 -0.69 11.13 10.37
CA TYR A 294 -1.61 11.88 11.25
C TYR A 294 -1.73 13.37 10.89
N LYS A 295 -0.90 13.87 9.96
CA LYS A 295 -0.95 15.24 9.41
C LYS A 295 -1.49 15.33 7.98
N LEU A 296 -1.74 14.20 7.31
CA LEU A 296 -2.18 14.21 5.90
C LEU A 296 -3.52 14.95 5.70
N TYR A 297 -4.44 14.84 6.65
CA TYR A 297 -5.70 15.60 6.58
C TYR A 297 -5.55 17.08 6.98
N ASP A 298 -4.49 17.46 7.70
CA ASP A 298 -4.20 18.89 7.91
C ASP A 298 -3.89 19.55 6.56
N VAL A 299 -3.17 18.85 5.68
CA VAL A 299 -2.91 19.31 4.31
C VAL A 299 -4.21 19.54 3.55
N LEU A 300 -5.11 18.55 3.54
CA LEU A 300 -6.39 18.69 2.82
C LEU A 300 -7.30 19.79 3.40
N ARG A 301 -7.24 20.01 4.73
CA ARG A 301 -7.99 21.09 5.38
C ARG A 301 -7.46 22.45 4.95
N ASP A 302 -6.14 22.61 4.94
CA ASP A 302 -5.48 23.88 4.67
C ASP A 302 -5.39 24.17 3.15
N HIS A 303 -5.49 23.12 2.32
CA HIS A 303 -5.45 23.14 0.85
C HIS A 303 -6.62 22.35 0.24
N PRO A 304 -7.85 22.89 0.26
CA PRO A 304 -9.05 22.21 -0.22
C PRO A 304 -9.02 21.82 -1.71
N GLU A 305 -8.18 22.46 -2.52
CA GLU A 305 -7.95 22.13 -3.93
C GLU A 305 -7.38 20.71 -4.12
N LEU A 306 -6.67 20.17 -3.12
CA LEU A 306 -6.12 18.81 -3.17
C LEU A 306 -7.16 17.72 -2.84
N VAL A 307 -8.34 18.09 -2.31
CA VAL A 307 -9.35 17.13 -1.84
C VAL A 307 -9.91 16.28 -2.97
N ASN A 308 -10.14 16.88 -4.14
CA ASN A 308 -10.81 16.21 -5.26
C ASN A 308 -9.83 15.57 -6.26
N VAL A 309 -8.52 15.78 -6.09
CA VAL A 309 -7.50 15.19 -6.97
C VAL A 309 -7.48 13.68 -6.78
N GLY A 310 -7.84 12.94 -7.83
CA GLY A 310 -7.86 11.47 -7.81
C GLY A 310 -8.78 10.87 -6.74
N ARG A 311 -9.83 11.59 -6.32
CA ARG A 311 -10.70 11.16 -5.22
C ARG A 311 -11.52 9.92 -5.59
N ILE A 312 -11.53 8.94 -4.70
CA ILE A 312 -12.27 7.69 -4.82
C ILE A 312 -12.87 7.36 -3.46
N THR A 313 -14.17 7.08 -3.41
CA THR A 313 -14.85 6.61 -2.19
C THR A 313 -14.75 5.09 -2.04
N LEU A 314 -15.10 4.57 -0.86
CA LEU A 314 -15.19 3.12 -0.62
C LEU A 314 -16.06 2.38 -1.63
N MET A 315 -17.17 2.98 -2.08
CA MET A 315 -18.06 2.32 -3.05
C MET A 315 -17.51 2.38 -4.48
N GLU A 316 -16.85 3.48 -4.84
CA GLU A 316 -16.24 3.64 -6.15
C GLU A 316 -15.00 2.74 -6.32
N SER A 317 -14.28 2.44 -5.24
CA SER A 317 -13.08 1.60 -5.31
C SER A 317 -13.36 0.18 -5.82
N PHE A 318 -14.57 -0.35 -5.59
CA PHE A 318 -15.00 -1.63 -6.19
C PHE A 318 -15.14 -1.57 -7.71
N ARG A 319 -15.40 -0.38 -8.29
CA ARG A 319 -15.44 -0.17 -9.74
C ARG A 319 -14.05 -0.16 -10.37
N CYS A 320 -12.99 -0.07 -9.56
CA CYS A 320 -11.61 -0.15 -10.04
C CYS A 320 -11.13 -1.59 -10.25
N VAL A 321 -11.80 -2.59 -9.67
CA VAL A 321 -11.39 -4.01 -9.76
C VAL A 321 -11.39 -4.55 -11.19
N PRO A 322 -12.39 -4.24 -12.04
CA PRO A 322 -12.38 -4.69 -13.44
C PRO A 322 -11.33 -4.01 -14.31
N LEU A 323 -10.69 -2.93 -13.84
CA LEU A 323 -9.68 -2.19 -14.59
C LEU A 323 -8.37 -2.98 -14.55
N THR A 324 -8.01 -3.61 -15.67
CA THR A 324 -6.96 -4.64 -15.71
C THR A 324 -5.83 -4.36 -16.70
N LEU A 325 -6.05 -3.50 -17.68
CA LEU A 325 -5.08 -3.17 -18.72
C LEU A 325 -4.93 -1.66 -18.81
N TRP A 326 -3.72 -1.18 -19.08
CA TRP A 326 -3.49 0.22 -19.45
C TRP A 326 -3.62 0.39 -20.97
N ASP A 327 -4.56 1.21 -21.40
CA ASP A 327 -4.70 1.58 -22.80
C ASP A 327 -3.83 2.81 -23.09
N GLU A 328 -2.77 2.64 -23.88
CA GLU A 328 -1.84 3.71 -24.23
C GLU A 328 -2.47 4.80 -25.09
N ASP A 329 -3.48 4.47 -25.89
CA ASP A 329 -4.08 5.40 -26.84
C ASP A 329 -5.08 6.32 -26.13
N THR A 330 -5.91 5.76 -25.24
CA THR A 330 -6.86 6.56 -24.44
C THR A 330 -6.28 7.06 -23.11
N ARG A 331 -5.07 6.62 -22.73
CA ARG A 331 -4.41 6.92 -21.44
C ARG A 331 -5.32 6.63 -20.23
N GLN A 332 -5.95 5.46 -20.25
CA GLN A 332 -6.88 5.03 -19.21
C GLN A 332 -6.70 3.55 -18.90
N LEU A 333 -7.00 3.16 -17.67
CA LEU A 333 -7.16 1.75 -17.37
C LEU A 333 -8.51 1.25 -17.90
N ILE A 334 -8.51 0.09 -18.55
CA ILE A 334 -9.70 -0.55 -19.12
C ILE A 334 -9.84 -2.00 -18.67
N SER A 335 -11.04 -2.52 -18.78
CA SER A 335 -11.37 -3.92 -18.52
C SER A 335 -11.10 -4.83 -19.72
N PHE A 336 -10.94 -6.13 -19.47
CA PHE A 336 -10.93 -7.14 -20.54
C PHE A 336 -12.22 -7.14 -21.39
N ARG A 337 -13.34 -6.64 -20.85
CA ARG A 337 -14.59 -6.52 -21.63
C ARG A 337 -14.46 -5.39 -22.65
N GLU A 338 -14.00 -4.22 -22.23
CA GLU A 338 -13.80 -3.08 -23.11
C GLU A 338 -12.75 -3.37 -24.19
N GLN A 339 -11.62 -4.00 -23.82
CA GLN A 339 -10.60 -4.40 -24.79
C GLN A 339 -11.19 -5.31 -25.88
N ARG A 340 -12.01 -6.30 -25.53
CA ARG A 340 -12.66 -7.18 -26.52
C ARG A 340 -13.67 -6.47 -27.40
N LEU A 341 -14.42 -5.51 -26.84
CA LEU A 341 -15.38 -4.72 -27.62
C LEU A 341 -14.66 -3.81 -28.61
N ARG A 342 -13.53 -3.22 -28.21
CA ARG A 342 -12.67 -2.41 -29.09
C ARG A 342 -12.02 -3.25 -30.18
N ALA A 343 -11.51 -4.44 -29.86
CA ALA A 343 -10.91 -5.34 -30.86
C ALA A 343 -11.92 -5.92 -31.87
N ALA A 344 -13.22 -5.83 -31.60
CA ALA A 344 -14.29 -6.30 -32.48
C ALA A 344 -14.96 -5.19 -33.31
N ALA A 345 -14.69 -3.92 -32.97
CA ALA A 345 -15.11 -2.74 -33.72
C ALA A 345 -14.06 -2.39 -34.77
#